data_AF-A0A925U150-F1
#
_entry.id   AF-A0A925U150-F1
#
_cell.length_a   1.000
_cell.length_b   1.000
_cell.length_c   1.000
_cell.angle_alpha   90.00
_cell.angle_beta   90.00
_cell.angle_gamma   90.00
#
_symmetry.space_group_name_H-M   'P 1'
#
loop_
_entity.id
_entity.type
_entity.pdbx_description
1 polymer ?
#
loop_
_entity_poly.entity_id
_entity_poly.type
_entity_poly.pdbx_seq_one_letter_code
_entity_poly.pdbx_strand_id
1 'polypeptide(L)'
;MSQVLTKVSGSTYALETSIKYKPTTFTYEITEPYTIPNDGKVYTIDIQALEIPAMYEYYAAPRIDKDAFLTAKIIAWQELNLLPGEANLFFEGAYLGKTILDVTNAKDTLSISLGRDKGIVIQRNKLKEFTQKQFIGTNKKETLAYEIVIRNNKQQPINITIKDQFPIATNNDIEVEKIEYSNGEIEKDTEIITWKLTIEPKAEKKLQLKYSVKYPKNKDLFLE
;
A
#
# COMPACT_ATOMS: atom_id res chain seq x y z
N MET A 1 -26.98 -26.45 -23.11
CA MET A 1 -28.30 -25.88 -22.75
C MET A 1 -28.11 -25.24 -21.39
N SER A 2 -28.29 -23.96 -21.11
CA SER A 2 -29.06 -22.89 -21.76
C SER A 2 -28.30 -21.57 -21.56
N GLN A 3 -28.37 -20.69 -22.55
CA GLN A 3 -27.93 -19.30 -22.46
C GLN A 3 -28.85 -18.52 -21.50
N VAL A 4 -28.29 -17.55 -20.79
CA VAL A 4 -29.01 -16.31 -20.43
C VAL A 4 -28.06 -15.15 -20.73
N LEU A 5 -28.28 -14.55 -21.90
CA LEU A 5 -27.71 -13.26 -22.31
C LEU A 5 -28.52 -12.15 -21.65
N THR A 6 -27.96 -11.48 -20.65
CA THR A 6 -28.47 -10.18 -20.22
C THR A 6 -27.65 -9.11 -20.92
N LYS A 7 -28.22 -8.61 -22.02
CA LYS A 7 -27.68 -7.54 -22.86
C LYS A 7 -27.81 -6.22 -22.10
N VAL A 8 -26.71 -5.70 -21.55
CA VAL A 8 -26.63 -4.31 -21.10
C VAL A 8 -26.17 -3.48 -22.30
N SER A 9 -27.05 -2.59 -22.75
CA SER A 9 -26.86 -1.78 -23.95
C SER A 9 -25.89 -0.63 -23.65
N GLY A 10 -24.75 -0.64 -24.33
CA GLY A 10 -23.69 0.37 -24.24
C GLY A 10 -22.38 -0.23 -24.74
N SER A 11 -22.30 -0.57 -26.02
CA SER A 11 -21.05 -1.02 -26.64
C SER A 11 -20.12 0.19 -26.75
N THR A 12 -19.25 0.39 -25.77
CA THR A 12 -18.10 1.26 -25.94
C THR A 12 -17.03 0.48 -26.70
N TYR A 13 -16.78 0.89 -27.94
CA TYR A 13 -15.63 0.42 -28.72
C TYR A 13 -14.50 1.40 -28.43
N ALA A 14 -13.36 0.89 -27.95
CA ALA A 14 -12.16 1.71 -27.84
C ALA A 14 -11.74 2.13 -29.25
N LEU A 15 -11.62 3.44 -29.48
CA LEU A 15 -11.19 3.95 -30.77
C LEU A 15 -9.67 3.78 -30.92
N GLU A 16 -9.22 3.47 -32.12
CA GLU A 16 -7.79 3.54 -32.42
C GLU A 16 -7.33 5.00 -32.32
N THR A 17 -6.19 5.23 -31.65
CA THR A 17 -5.64 6.56 -31.46
C THR A 17 -4.14 6.61 -31.74
N SER A 18 -3.68 7.75 -32.27
CA SER A 18 -2.25 8.07 -32.35
C SER A 18 -1.92 9.22 -31.40
N ILE A 19 -0.82 9.07 -30.64
CA ILE A 19 -0.38 10.05 -29.64
C ILE A 19 0.75 10.88 -30.24
N LYS A 20 0.53 12.20 -30.34
CA LYS A 20 1.59 13.17 -30.67
C LYS A 20 1.95 13.98 -29.43
N TYR A 21 3.14 13.73 -28.90
CA TYR A 21 3.69 14.49 -27.77
C TYR A 21 4.19 15.87 -28.25
N LYS A 22 3.66 16.94 -27.64
CA LYS A 22 4.23 18.29 -27.74
C LYS A 22 4.60 18.77 -26.33
N PRO A 23 5.62 19.63 -26.15
CA PRO A 23 6.19 19.98 -24.84
C PRO A 23 5.19 20.49 -23.78
N THR A 24 4.02 20.98 -24.19
CA THR A 24 2.98 21.53 -23.30
C THR A 24 1.59 20.95 -23.55
N THR A 25 1.43 20.03 -24.51
CA THR A 25 0.11 19.52 -24.93
C THR A 25 0.17 18.05 -25.34
N PHE A 26 -0.83 17.28 -24.88
CA PHE A 26 -1.11 15.92 -25.37
C PHE A 26 -2.24 16.00 -26.41
N THR A 27 -2.00 15.47 -27.61
CA THR A 27 -3.04 15.37 -28.65
C THR A 27 -3.31 13.90 -28.94
N TYR A 28 -4.57 13.49 -28.77
CA TYR A 28 -5.07 12.18 -29.17
C TYR A 28 -5.76 12.33 -30.52
N GLU A 29 -5.17 11.77 -31.57
CA GLU A 29 -5.80 11.71 -32.90
C GLU A 29 -6.64 10.44 -32.96
N ILE A 30 -7.97 10.60 -32.97
CA ILE A 30 -8.92 9.51 -33.19
C ILE A 30 -8.88 9.14 -34.67
N THR A 31 -8.41 7.94 -35.01
CA THR A 31 -8.25 7.52 -36.42
C THR A 31 -9.56 7.13 -37.09
N GLU A 32 -10.56 6.69 -36.33
CA GLU A 32 -11.88 6.34 -36.86
C GLU A 32 -12.90 7.47 -36.71
N PRO A 33 -13.62 7.87 -37.77
CA PRO A 33 -14.67 8.89 -37.68
C PRO A 33 -15.80 8.43 -36.74
N TYR A 34 -16.03 9.19 -35.66
CA TYR A 34 -17.13 8.95 -34.72
C TYR A 34 -18.21 10.03 -34.84
N THR A 35 -19.48 9.63 -34.85
CA THR A 35 -20.63 10.56 -34.93
C THR A 35 -21.21 10.78 -33.54
N ILE A 36 -21.26 12.04 -33.09
CA ILE A 36 -21.92 12.44 -31.84
C ILE A 36 -23.29 13.05 -32.19
N PRO A 37 -24.42 12.41 -31.82
CA PRO A 37 -25.74 12.99 -32.04
C PRO A 37 -25.92 14.31 -31.29
N ASN A 38 -26.53 15.30 -31.95
CA ASN A 38 -26.89 16.57 -31.32
C ASN A 38 -28.22 16.45 -30.56
N ASP A 39 -28.26 15.59 -29.53
CA ASP A 39 -29.46 15.33 -28.72
C ASP A 39 -29.35 15.85 -27.28
N GLY A 40 -28.33 16.66 -27.00
CA GLY A 40 -28.08 17.24 -25.67
C GLY A 40 -27.59 16.25 -24.62
N LYS A 41 -27.30 15.00 -24.98
CA LYS A 41 -26.75 14.00 -24.06
C LYS A 41 -25.23 14.07 -23.99
N VAL A 42 -24.69 13.66 -22.84
CA VAL A 42 -23.25 13.46 -22.65
C VAL A 42 -22.87 12.08 -23.21
N TYR A 43 -21.86 12.06 -24.08
CA TYR A 43 -21.28 10.83 -24.64
C TYR A 43 -19.88 10.63 -24.09
N THR A 44 -19.62 9.45 -23.55
CA THR A 44 -18.27 9.02 -23.14
C THR A 44 -17.70 8.14 -24.25
N ILE A 45 -16.48 8.45 -24.67
CA ILE A 45 -15.77 7.74 -25.73
C ILE A 45 -14.48 7.19 -25.14
N ASP A 46 -14.25 5.90 -25.30
CA ASP A 46 -13.02 5.25 -24.87
C ASP A 46 -11.92 5.54 -25.90
N ILE A 47 -10.92 6.31 -25.47
CA ILE A 47 -9.82 6.81 -26.32
C ILE A 47 -8.67 5.79 -26.41
N GLN A 48 -8.49 4.96 -25.38
CA GLN A 48 -7.43 3.97 -25.31
C GLN A 48 -7.79 2.87 -24.31
N ALA A 49 -7.50 1.63 -24.66
CA ALA A 49 -7.56 0.48 -23.75
C ALA A 49 -6.19 -0.20 -23.74
N LEU A 50 -5.64 -0.42 -22.55
CA LEU A 50 -4.33 -1.02 -22.35
C LEU A 50 -4.45 -2.21 -21.40
N GLU A 51 -3.88 -3.34 -21.80
CA GLU A 51 -3.66 -4.49 -20.91
C GLU A 51 -2.20 -4.46 -20.45
N ILE A 52 -2.00 -4.26 -19.16
CA ILE A 52 -0.67 -4.02 -18.58
C ILE A 52 -0.43 -5.05 -17.47
N PRO A 53 0.74 -5.72 -17.43
CA PRO A 53 1.06 -6.63 -16.34
C PRO A 53 1.18 -5.86 -15.02
N ALA A 54 0.48 -6.34 -14.00
CA ALA A 54 0.54 -5.80 -12.64
C ALA A 54 0.98 -6.89 -11.66
N MET A 55 1.86 -6.52 -10.74
CA MET A 55 2.24 -7.35 -9.60
C MET A 55 1.38 -7.00 -8.41
N TYR A 56 0.81 -8.00 -7.75
CA TYR A 56 -0.01 -7.80 -6.57
C TYR A 56 0.79 -8.12 -5.31
N GLU A 57 0.82 -7.18 -4.38
CA GLU A 57 1.39 -7.39 -3.05
C GLU A 57 0.49 -6.78 -1.98
N TYR A 58 0.61 -7.29 -0.77
CA TYR A 58 -0.03 -6.70 0.39
C TYR A 58 0.93 -5.76 1.11
N TYR A 59 0.37 -4.71 1.68
CA TYR A 59 1.07 -3.78 2.55
C TYR A 59 0.31 -3.63 3.87
N ALA A 60 1.04 -3.56 4.98
CA ALA A 60 0.45 -3.21 6.27
C ALA A 60 1.43 -2.44 7.16
N ALA A 61 0.88 -1.54 7.98
CA ALA A 61 1.63 -0.77 8.97
C ALA A 61 0.96 -0.87 10.35
N PRO A 62 1.12 -1.99 11.09
CA PRO A 62 0.29 -2.34 12.25
C PRO A 62 0.32 -1.36 13.43
N ARG A 63 1.33 -0.48 13.49
CA ARG A 63 1.39 0.64 14.44
C ARG A 63 0.33 1.71 14.17
N ILE A 64 -0.06 1.89 12.91
CA ILE A 64 -1.02 2.91 12.45
C ILE A 64 -2.39 2.27 12.17
N ASP A 65 -2.42 1.23 11.34
CA ASP A 65 -3.63 0.47 10.98
C ASP A 65 -3.27 -1.01 10.89
N LYS A 66 -4.10 -1.86 11.51
CA LYS A 66 -3.91 -3.31 11.57
C LYS A 66 -4.53 -4.04 10.38
N ASP A 67 -5.09 -3.31 9.42
CA ASP A 67 -5.58 -3.89 8.17
C ASP A 67 -4.45 -4.08 7.15
N ALA A 68 -4.57 -5.15 6.35
CA ALA A 68 -3.73 -5.37 5.18
C ALA A 68 -4.40 -4.77 3.93
N PHE A 69 -3.61 -4.08 3.12
CA PHE A 69 -4.05 -3.40 1.91
C PHE A 69 -3.47 -4.11 0.69
N LEU A 70 -4.34 -4.54 -0.22
CA LEU A 70 -3.90 -5.07 -1.51
C LEU A 70 -3.43 -3.90 -2.39
N THR A 71 -2.25 -4.03 -2.98
CA THR A 71 -1.66 -3.02 -3.85
C THR A 71 -1.27 -3.67 -5.18
N ALA A 72 -1.69 -3.05 -6.27
CA ALA A 72 -1.20 -3.36 -7.60
C ALA A 72 0.03 -2.48 -7.91
N LYS A 73 1.11 -3.11 -8.35
CA LYS A 73 2.36 -2.48 -8.77
C LYS A 73 2.56 -2.65 -10.26
N ILE A 74 2.66 -1.52 -10.96
CA ILE A 74 2.89 -1.45 -12.39
C ILE A 74 4.29 -0.88 -12.60
N ILE A 75 5.18 -1.69 -13.16
CA ILE A 75 6.53 -1.28 -13.58
C ILE A 75 6.48 -0.68 -14.97
N ALA A 76 7.48 0.14 -15.33
CA ALA A 76 7.60 0.78 -16.65
C ALA A 76 6.34 1.56 -17.09
N TRP A 77 5.58 2.06 -16.11
CA TRP A 77 4.33 2.76 -16.34
C TRP A 77 4.53 4.08 -17.12
N GLN A 78 5.74 4.63 -17.14
CA GLN A 78 6.10 5.85 -17.85
C GLN A 78 5.96 5.69 -19.38
N GLU A 79 6.12 4.48 -19.91
CA GLU A 79 5.94 4.19 -21.34
C GLU A 79 4.47 4.31 -21.78
N LEU A 80 3.54 4.24 -20.83
CA LEU A 80 2.10 4.27 -21.08
C LEU A 80 1.57 5.69 -21.34
N ASN A 81 2.36 6.74 -21.09
CA ASN A 81 1.95 8.15 -21.23
C ASN A 81 0.60 8.46 -20.56
N LEU A 82 0.38 7.91 -19.35
CA LEU A 82 -0.85 8.13 -18.60
C LEU A 82 -1.02 9.61 -18.24
N LEU A 83 -2.26 10.09 -18.31
CA LEU A 83 -2.59 11.45 -17.87
C LEU A 83 -2.80 11.48 -16.35
N PRO A 84 -2.35 12.55 -15.66
CA PRO A 84 -2.70 12.75 -14.27
C PRO A 84 -4.20 13.02 -14.17
N GLY A 85 -4.88 12.38 -13.21
CA GLY A 85 -6.31 12.60 -13.04
C GLY A 85 -7.00 11.59 -12.14
N GLU A 86 -8.30 11.79 -11.96
CA GLU A 86 -9.14 10.85 -11.23
C GLU A 86 -9.44 9.62 -12.10
N ALA A 87 -9.27 8.43 -11.53
CA ALA A 87 -9.55 7.15 -12.15
C ALA A 87 -10.55 6.35 -11.30
N ASN A 88 -11.52 5.72 -11.97
CA ASN A 88 -12.42 4.75 -11.34
C ASN A 88 -11.71 3.40 -11.22
N LEU A 89 -11.76 2.79 -10.05
CA LEU A 89 -11.06 1.56 -9.75
C LEU A 89 -12.06 0.41 -9.62
N PHE A 90 -11.78 -0.68 -10.35
CA PHE A 90 -12.54 -1.91 -10.31
C PHE A 90 -11.61 -3.09 -10.01
N PHE A 91 -12.05 -4.01 -9.15
CA PHE A 91 -11.33 -5.23 -8.83
C PHE A 91 -12.30 -6.40 -8.69
N GLU A 92 -12.00 -7.54 -9.32
CA GLU A 92 -12.88 -8.72 -9.38
C GLU A 92 -14.33 -8.38 -9.81
N GLY A 93 -14.47 -7.42 -10.73
CA GLY A 93 -15.76 -6.94 -11.23
C GLY A 93 -16.52 -6.00 -10.29
N ALA A 94 -15.99 -5.70 -9.09
CA ALA A 94 -16.58 -4.77 -8.14
C ALA A 94 -15.95 -3.38 -8.23
N TYR A 95 -16.77 -2.33 -8.13
CA TYR A 95 -16.30 -0.96 -8.02
C TYR A 95 -15.75 -0.69 -6.62
N LEU A 96 -14.48 -0.30 -6.54
CA LEU A 96 -13.79 -0.04 -5.27
C LEU A 96 -13.81 1.44 -4.88
N GLY A 97 -13.94 2.34 -5.84
CA GLY A 97 -13.92 3.78 -5.62
C GLY A 97 -13.11 4.54 -6.67
N LYS A 98 -12.67 5.72 -6.29
CA LYS A 98 -11.84 6.61 -7.11
C LYS A 98 -10.44 6.70 -6.54
N THR A 99 -9.45 6.78 -7.41
CA THR A 99 -8.06 7.07 -7.07
C THR A 99 -7.55 8.22 -7.93
N ILE A 100 -6.56 8.96 -7.43
CA ILE A 100 -5.85 9.95 -8.25
C ILE A 100 -4.62 9.27 -8.81
N LEU A 101 -4.54 9.18 -10.13
CA LEU A 101 -3.32 8.82 -10.84
C LEU A 101 -2.40 10.03 -10.82
N ASP A 102 -1.41 9.98 -9.92
CA ASP A 102 -0.33 10.94 -9.89
C ASP A 102 0.86 10.43 -10.71
N VAL A 103 0.95 10.91 -11.94
CA VAL A 103 2.02 10.60 -12.90
C VAL A 103 3.17 11.63 -12.84
N THR A 104 3.14 12.55 -11.88
CA THR A 104 4.17 13.59 -11.75
C THR A 104 5.37 13.13 -10.93
N ASN A 105 5.16 12.10 -10.10
CA ASN A 105 6.18 11.55 -9.22
C ASN A 105 7.08 10.54 -9.97
N ALA A 106 8.36 10.86 -10.10
CA ALA A 106 9.40 10.10 -10.82
C ALA A 106 9.82 8.79 -10.11
N LYS A 107 8.85 7.96 -9.69
CA LYS A 107 9.11 6.61 -9.16
C LYS A 107 9.01 5.57 -10.26
N ASP A 108 9.90 4.60 -10.25
CA ASP A 108 9.97 3.52 -11.26
C ASP A 108 8.76 2.56 -11.24
N THR A 109 7.89 2.68 -10.23
CA THR A 109 6.73 1.81 -10.05
C THR A 109 5.52 2.62 -9.62
N LEU A 110 4.45 2.52 -10.41
CA LEU A 110 3.14 3.06 -10.06
C LEU A 110 2.45 2.06 -9.12
N SER A 111 2.05 2.53 -7.95
CA SER A 111 1.38 1.71 -6.94
C SER A 111 -0.06 2.18 -6.74
N ILE A 112 -1.01 1.28 -6.94
CA ILE A 112 -2.45 1.56 -6.81
C ILE A 112 -2.99 0.69 -5.67
N SER A 113 -3.50 1.32 -4.63
CA SER A 113 -4.18 0.62 -3.54
C SER A 113 -5.56 0.15 -4.01
N LEU A 114 -5.81 -1.15 -3.88
CA LEU A 114 -7.08 -1.82 -4.20
C LEU A 114 -7.95 -2.02 -2.95
N GLY A 115 -7.55 -1.42 -1.82
CA GLY A 115 -8.31 -1.44 -0.58
C GLY A 115 -7.92 -2.58 0.36
N ARG A 116 -8.72 -2.69 1.42
CA ARG A 116 -8.49 -3.59 2.55
C ARG A 116 -8.95 -5.01 2.21
N ASP A 117 -8.13 -6.00 2.56
CA ASP A 117 -8.49 -7.42 2.42
C ASP A 117 -8.60 -8.07 3.81
N LYS A 118 -9.84 -8.36 4.24
CA LYS A 118 -10.12 -9.00 5.53
C LYS A 118 -9.74 -10.48 5.57
N GLY A 119 -9.34 -11.06 4.44
CA GLY A 119 -8.73 -12.39 4.36
C GLY A 119 -7.34 -12.45 4.99
N ILE A 120 -6.70 -11.31 5.29
CA ILE A 120 -5.43 -11.24 6.01
C ILE A 120 -5.68 -10.55 7.34
N VAL A 121 -5.44 -11.28 8.43
CA VAL A 121 -5.66 -10.76 9.79
C VAL A 121 -4.31 -10.43 10.39
N ILE A 122 -4.14 -9.18 10.81
CA ILE A 122 -2.92 -8.71 11.46
C ILE A 122 -3.24 -8.22 12.87
N GLN A 123 -2.40 -8.62 13.81
CA GLN A 123 -2.43 -8.15 15.18
C GLN A 123 -1.07 -7.61 15.58
N ARG A 124 -1.06 -6.57 16.42
CA ARG A 124 0.14 -6.02 17.07
C ARG A 124 -0.14 -5.99 18.56
N ASN A 125 0.43 -6.95 19.28
CA ASN A 125 0.14 -7.23 20.68
C ASN A 125 1.34 -6.84 21.54
N LYS A 126 1.12 -5.99 22.55
CA LYS A 126 2.16 -5.62 23.53
C LYS A 126 2.38 -6.78 24.52
N LEU A 127 3.61 -7.28 24.58
CA LEU A 127 3.99 -8.38 25.46
C LEU A 127 4.33 -7.83 26.86
N LYS A 128 3.40 -7.98 27.81
CA LYS A 128 3.53 -7.44 29.17
C LYS A 128 4.70 -8.04 29.95
N GLU A 129 4.96 -9.33 29.78
CA GLU A 129 6.04 -10.05 30.48
C GLU A 129 7.45 -9.53 30.12
N PHE A 130 7.60 -8.98 28.90
CA PHE A 130 8.85 -8.40 28.41
C PHE A 130 8.85 -6.87 28.47
N THR A 131 7.78 -6.27 29.01
CA THR A 131 7.69 -4.82 29.22
C THR A 131 8.13 -4.49 30.64
N GLN A 132 9.18 -3.69 30.79
CA GLN A 132 9.77 -3.37 32.10
C GLN A 132 10.11 -1.90 32.20
N LYS A 133 9.89 -1.32 33.37
CA LYS A 133 10.37 0.03 33.72
C LYS A 133 11.41 -0.09 34.83
N GLN A 134 12.59 0.46 34.60
CA GLN A 134 13.71 0.42 35.52
C GLN A 134 14.22 1.84 35.76
N PHE A 135 14.57 2.15 37.01
CA PHE A 135 15.20 3.42 37.36
C PHE A 135 16.71 3.20 37.52
N ILE A 136 17.51 3.92 36.75
CA ILE A 136 18.97 3.78 36.70
C ILE A 136 19.58 5.16 36.99
N GLY A 137 20.00 5.40 38.23
CA GLY A 137 20.53 6.71 38.64
C GLY A 137 19.53 7.83 38.45
N THR A 138 19.85 8.81 37.60
CA THR A 138 18.96 9.94 37.20
C THR A 138 18.07 9.63 36.00
N ASN A 139 18.22 8.46 35.38
CA ASN A 139 17.49 8.04 34.19
C ASN A 139 16.44 6.97 34.51
N LYS A 140 15.44 6.85 33.62
CA LYS A 140 14.52 5.71 33.53
C LYS A 140 14.76 4.98 32.22
N LYS A 141 14.73 3.65 32.25
CA LYS A 141 14.80 2.76 31.09
C LYS A 141 13.46 2.04 30.98
N GLU A 142 12.78 2.20 29.85
CA GLU A 142 11.56 1.48 29.52
C GLU A 142 11.84 0.51 28.39
N THR A 143 11.61 -0.78 28.63
CA THR A 143 11.68 -1.83 27.60
C THR A 143 10.27 -2.12 27.12
N LEU A 144 10.07 -2.14 25.81
CA LEU A 144 8.81 -2.47 25.15
C LEU A 144 9.05 -3.66 24.22
N ALA A 145 8.07 -4.56 24.18
CA ALA A 145 8.08 -5.73 23.32
C ALA A 145 6.70 -5.90 22.68
N TYR A 146 6.69 -6.18 21.38
CA TYR A 146 5.49 -6.40 20.59
C TYR A 146 5.62 -7.68 19.78
N GLU A 147 4.56 -8.48 19.77
CA GLU A 147 4.37 -9.56 18.81
C GLU A 147 3.43 -9.09 17.71
N ILE A 148 3.91 -9.11 16.47
CA ILE A 148 3.10 -8.88 15.28
C ILE A 148 2.73 -10.24 14.70
N VAL A 149 1.44 -10.56 14.68
CA VAL A 149 0.90 -11.81 14.15
C VAL A 149 0.22 -11.53 12.83
N ILE A 150 0.64 -12.21 11.76
CA ILE A 150 0.07 -12.09 10.42
C ILE A 150 -0.48 -13.45 10.01
N ARG A 151 -1.79 -13.52 9.78
CA ARG A 151 -2.49 -14.75 9.37
C ARG A 151 -3.09 -14.62 7.98
N ASN A 152 -2.73 -15.54 7.09
CA ASN A 152 -3.32 -15.65 5.76
C ASN A 152 -4.52 -16.62 5.81
N ASN A 153 -5.74 -16.10 5.78
CA ASN A 153 -6.96 -16.93 5.72
C ASN A 153 -7.38 -17.28 4.28
N LYS A 154 -6.63 -16.86 3.27
CA LYS A 154 -6.93 -17.16 1.86
C LYS A 154 -6.49 -18.59 1.50
N GLN A 155 -6.89 -19.05 0.32
CA GLN A 155 -6.53 -20.37 -0.23
C GLN A 155 -5.26 -20.32 -1.10
N GLN A 156 -4.62 -19.16 -1.20
CA GLN A 156 -3.42 -18.94 -2.01
C GLN A 156 -2.33 -18.27 -1.17
N PRO A 157 -1.04 -18.49 -1.50
CA PRO A 157 0.05 -17.78 -0.84
C PRO A 157 -0.06 -16.27 -1.10
N ILE A 158 0.42 -15.48 -0.15
CA ILE A 158 0.47 -14.03 -0.26
C ILE A 158 1.89 -13.52 -0.09
N ASN A 159 2.23 -12.47 -0.83
CA ASN A 159 3.42 -11.66 -0.58
C ASN A 159 2.98 -10.40 0.18
N ILE A 160 3.58 -10.14 1.33
CA ILE A 160 3.22 -9.02 2.20
C ILE A 160 4.45 -8.28 2.69
N THR A 161 4.40 -6.95 2.59
CA THR A 161 5.35 -6.02 3.20
C THR A 161 4.74 -5.48 4.48
N ILE A 162 5.34 -5.80 5.62
CA ILE A 162 4.97 -5.26 6.93
C ILE A 162 5.95 -4.14 7.27
N LYS A 163 5.43 -2.99 7.69
CA LYS A 163 6.23 -1.88 8.24
C LYS A 163 5.84 -1.56 9.67
N ASP A 164 6.84 -1.32 10.52
CA ASP A 164 6.68 -0.73 11.85
C ASP A 164 7.80 0.30 12.04
N GLN A 165 7.93 0.87 13.23
CA GLN A 165 8.91 1.93 13.47
C GLN A 165 9.48 1.85 14.89
N PHE A 166 10.80 1.98 15.01
CA PHE A 166 11.43 2.25 16.29
C PHE A 166 11.26 3.73 16.67
N PRO A 167 11.26 4.09 17.96
CA PRO A 167 11.30 5.49 18.36
C PRO A 167 12.55 6.19 17.82
N ILE A 168 12.38 7.42 17.35
CA ILE A 168 13.49 8.28 16.94
C ILE A 168 13.92 9.10 18.17
N ALA A 169 15.21 9.03 18.51
CA ALA A 169 15.77 9.86 19.57
C ALA A 169 15.78 11.33 19.13
N THR A 170 15.07 12.19 19.86
CA THR A 170 14.95 13.62 19.50
C THR A 170 16.10 14.48 20.02
N ASN A 171 16.92 13.96 20.93
CA ASN A 171 18.11 14.62 21.48
C ASN A 171 19.04 13.58 22.14
N ASN A 172 20.25 14.02 22.51
CA ASN A 172 21.30 13.16 23.06
C ASN A 172 21.01 12.58 24.45
N ASP A 173 19.98 13.07 25.16
CA ASP A 173 19.58 12.50 26.46
C ASP A 173 18.72 11.25 26.31
N ILE A 174 18.24 10.96 25.08
CA ILE A 174 17.38 9.82 24.78
C ILE A 174 18.20 8.78 24.02
N GLU A 175 18.33 7.61 24.61
CA GLU A 175 19.05 6.48 24.04
C GLU A 175 18.05 5.38 23.68
N VAL A 176 18.01 4.99 22.41
CA VAL A 176 17.14 3.92 21.89
C VAL A 176 18.00 2.71 21.55
N GLU A 177 17.74 1.60 22.23
CA GLU A 177 18.44 0.33 22.02
C GLU A 177 17.48 -0.67 21.35
N LYS A 178 17.86 -1.16 20.16
CA LYS A 178 17.12 -2.19 19.41
C LYS A 178 17.54 -3.55 19.92
N ILE A 179 16.61 -4.34 20.46
CA ILE A 179 16.92 -5.59 21.17
C ILE A 179 16.61 -6.81 20.30
N GLU A 180 15.41 -6.89 19.73
CA GLU A 180 14.99 -8.01 18.89
C GLU A 180 13.99 -7.53 17.84
N TYR A 181 14.15 -7.94 16.59
CA TYR A 181 13.34 -7.40 15.50
C TYR A 181 13.15 -8.35 14.31
N SER A 182 13.26 -9.66 14.56
CA SER A 182 13.05 -10.72 13.58
C SER A 182 13.73 -10.48 12.22
N ASN A 183 14.96 -9.94 12.22
CA ASN A 183 15.76 -9.63 11.04
C ASN A 183 15.10 -8.69 10.01
N GLY A 184 14.24 -7.77 10.44
CA GLY A 184 13.70 -6.74 9.55
C GLY A 184 14.77 -5.74 9.09
N GLU A 185 14.60 -5.21 7.88
CA GLU A 185 15.47 -4.19 7.30
C GLU A 185 15.12 -2.82 7.87
N ILE A 186 16.10 -2.10 8.42
CA ILE A 186 15.89 -0.82 9.10
C ILE A 186 16.44 0.32 8.25
N GLU A 187 15.59 1.31 7.96
CA GLU A 187 15.98 2.57 7.36
C GLU A 187 16.55 3.52 8.45
N LYS A 188 17.79 3.97 8.27
CA LYS A 188 18.54 4.66 9.34
C LYS A 188 17.94 6.02 9.74
N ASP A 189 17.37 6.74 8.79
CA ASP A 189 16.91 8.12 9.02
C ASP A 189 15.50 8.16 9.61
N THR A 190 14.65 7.22 9.20
CA THR A 190 13.24 7.16 9.59
C THR A 190 12.99 6.18 10.73
N GLU A 191 13.96 5.31 11.02
CA GLU A 191 13.84 4.20 11.97
C GLU A 191 12.67 3.24 11.65
N ILE A 192 12.23 3.25 10.39
CA ILE A 192 11.23 2.33 9.86
C ILE A 192 11.88 0.97 9.66
N ILE A 193 11.24 -0.06 10.20
CA ILE A 193 11.60 -1.44 9.99
C ILE A 193 10.64 -2.10 9.00
N THR A 194 11.19 -2.83 8.03
CA THR A 194 10.44 -3.50 6.97
C THR A 194 10.71 -5.01 6.98
N TRP A 195 9.63 -5.80 6.93
CA TRP A 195 9.70 -7.24 6.68
C TRP A 195 8.96 -7.57 5.39
N LYS A 196 9.64 -8.24 4.45
CA LYS A 196 9.03 -8.80 3.24
C LYS A 196 8.84 -10.29 3.45
N LEU A 197 7.60 -10.75 3.40
CA LEU A 197 7.24 -12.11 3.76
C LEU A 197 6.39 -12.74 2.66
N THR A 198 6.61 -14.03 2.42
CA THR A 198 5.64 -14.89 1.75
C THR A 198 4.95 -15.74 2.81
N ILE A 199 3.61 -15.73 2.85
CA ILE A 199 2.81 -16.49 3.81
C ILE A 199 1.91 -17.45 3.05
N GLU A 200 2.15 -18.74 3.27
CA GLU A 200 1.40 -19.83 2.65
C GLU A 200 -0.11 -19.79 2.99
N PRO A 201 -0.96 -20.44 2.19
CA PRO A 201 -2.39 -20.55 2.47
C PRO A 201 -2.64 -21.08 3.89
N LYS A 202 -3.57 -20.46 4.61
CA LYS A 202 -3.97 -20.86 5.98
C LYS A 202 -2.83 -20.83 7.01
N ALA A 203 -1.68 -20.25 6.67
CA ALA A 203 -0.53 -20.16 7.57
C ALA A 203 -0.51 -18.85 8.36
N GLU A 204 0.33 -18.84 9.39
CA GLU A 204 0.58 -17.68 10.23
C GLU A 204 2.09 -17.42 10.33
N LYS A 205 2.47 -16.14 10.40
CA LYS A 205 3.83 -15.70 10.71
C LYS A 205 3.80 -14.75 11.89
N LYS A 206 4.77 -14.91 12.79
CA LYS A 206 4.98 -14.05 13.95
C LYS A 206 6.30 -13.30 13.81
N LEU A 207 6.26 -12.01 14.12
CA LEU A 207 7.43 -11.14 14.18
C LEU A 207 7.51 -10.56 15.58
N GLN A 208 8.72 -10.46 16.11
CA GLN A 208 9.02 -9.81 17.38
C GLN A 208 9.59 -8.43 17.09
N LEU A 209 9.17 -7.43 17.87
CA LEU A 209 9.73 -6.08 17.88
C LEU A 209 9.94 -5.66 19.33
N LYS A 210 11.20 -5.63 19.76
CA LYS A 210 11.63 -5.32 21.12
C LYS A 210 12.72 -4.27 21.08
N TYR A 211 12.53 -3.24 21.89
CA TYR A 211 13.49 -2.15 22.06
C TYR A 211 13.40 -1.59 23.47
N SER A 212 14.40 -0.82 23.86
CA SER A 212 14.35 -0.05 25.08
C SER A 212 14.69 1.41 24.82
N VAL A 213 14.05 2.28 25.61
CA VAL A 213 14.28 3.72 25.58
C VAL A 213 14.72 4.16 26.95
N LYS A 214 15.89 4.78 27.02
CA LYS A 214 16.48 5.32 28.24
C LYS A 214 16.50 6.84 28.16
N TYR A 215 16.00 7.49 29.19
CA TYR A 215 15.80 8.94 29.20
C TYR A 215 15.73 9.50 30.64
N PRO A 216 15.96 10.81 30.85
CA PRO A 216 15.93 11.42 32.19
C PRO A 216 14.58 11.26 32.91
N LYS A 217 14.61 11.01 34.23
CA LYS A 217 13.39 10.78 35.02
C LYS A 217 12.44 11.98 35.06
N ASN A 218 12.97 13.20 34.88
CA ASN A 218 12.20 14.45 34.89
C ASN A 218 11.50 14.76 33.55
N LYS A 219 11.69 13.92 32.51
CA LYS A 219 10.98 14.03 31.24
C LYS A 219 9.88 12.96 31.19
N ASP A 220 8.70 13.34 30.72
CA ASP A 220 7.65 12.39 30.34
C ASP A 220 7.68 12.19 28.83
N LEU A 221 7.85 10.93 28.42
CA LEU A 221 7.95 10.54 27.03
C LEU A 221 6.78 9.61 26.72
N PHE A 222 5.93 10.02 25.78
CA PHE A 222 4.90 9.15 25.23
C PHE A 222 5.57 8.24 24.20
N LEU A 223 5.66 6.96 24.52
CA LEU A 223 6.29 5.95 23.67
C LEU A 223 5.30 5.30 22.69
N GLU A 224 4.09 5.84 22.57
CA GLU A 224 3.01 5.47 21.65
C GLU A 224 2.31 6.72 21.12
#